data_AF-A0A924HPG2-F1
#
_entry.id   AF-A0A924HPG2-F1
#
_cell.length_a   1.000
_cell.length_b   1.000
_cell.length_c   1.000
_cell.angle_alpha   90.00
_cell.angle_beta   90.00
_cell.angle_gamma   90.00
#
_symmetry.space_group_name_H-M   'P 1'
#
loop_
_entity.id
_entity.type
_entity.pdbx_description
1 polymer ?
#
loop_
_entity_poly.entity_id
_entity_poly.type
_entity_poly.pdbx_seq_one_letter_code
_entity_poly.pdbx_strand_id
1 'polypeptide(L)'
;MKFIPMLLMLLCFTSITCLAQKSLYTNFPENFESPDTAAKAHYKAETIKLKTGEWALDYALLGALAGHDHFNPTGKQSIRMQQNRSKPAYVEMNFDLSEGASKVTVAYAAYYKDVASVWCLEYSTDGG
;
A
#
# COMPACT_ATOMS: atom_id res chain seq x y z
N MET A 1 -20.40 -48.64 45.18
CA MET A 1 -20.50 -48.08 43.81
C MET A 1 -20.57 -46.57 43.95
N LYS A 2 -19.51 -45.83 43.61
CA LYS A 2 -19.43 -44.36 43.72
C LYS A 2 -19.37 -43.78 42.31
N PHE A 3 -20.38 -42.99 41.95
CA PHE A 3 -20.46 -42.27 40.67
C PHE A 3 -19.69 -40.96 40.77
N ILE A 4 -18.79 -40.71 39.82
CA ILE A 4 -18.07 -39.44 39.64
C ILE A 4 -18.76 -38.69 38.50
N PRO A 5 -19.24 -37.45 38.68
CA PRO A 5 -19.81 -36.69 37.57
C PRO A 5 -18.69 -36.01 36.79
N MET A 6 -18.62 -36.31 35.49
CA MET A 6 -17.74 -35.67 34.52
C MET A 6 -18.28 -34.26 34.25
N LEU A 7 -17.63 -33.25 34.85
CA LEU A 7 -17.91 -31.83 34.62
C LEU A 7 -17.49 -31.45 33.20
N LEU A 8 -18.46 -31.28 32.31
CA LEU A 8 -18.26 -30.79 30.95
C LEU A 8 -17.95 -29.28 31.00
N MET A 9 -16.68 -28.92 30.89
CA MET A 9 -16.25 -27.53 30.77
C MET A 9 -16.52 -27.04 29.34
N LEU A 10 -17.65 -26.35 29.14
CA LEU A 10 -17.97 -25.70 27.87
C LEU A 10 -17.11 -24.43 27.72
N LEU A 11 -16.02 -24.51 26.95
CA LEU A 11 -15.27 -23.33 26.52
C LEU A 11 -16.16 -22.52 25.56
N CYS A 12 -16.70 -21.40 26.06
CA CYS A 12 -17.40 -20.43 25.26
C CYS A 12 -16.35 -19.59 24.51
N PHE A 13 -16.05 -19.94 23.26
CA PHE A 13 -15.29 -19.06 22.37
C PHE A 13 -16.21 -17.94 21.90
N THR A 14 -16.21 -16.81 22.60
CA THR A 14 -16.80 -15.58 22.07
C THR A 14 -15.90 -15.06 20.96
N SER A 15 -16.32 -15.23 19.71
CA SER A 15 -15.69 -14.60 18.56
C SER A 15 -15.66 -13.09 18.76
N ILE A 16 -14.48 -12.50 18.92
CA ILE A 16 -14.31 -11.05 18.83
C ILE A 16 -14.53 -10.70 17.36
N THR A 17 -15.71 -10.18 17.03
CA THR A 17 -15.91 -9.50 15.76
C THR A 17 -15.13 -8.20 15.80
N CYS A 18 -13.93 -8.21 15.20
CA CYS A 18 -13.22 -6.99 14.90
C CYS A 18 -14.08 -6.18 13.91
N LEU A 19 -14.60 -5.03 14.34
CA LEU A 19 -15.25 -4.10 13.44
C LEU A 19 -14.19 -3.56 12.49
N ALA A 20 -14.14 -4.10 11.27
CA ALA A 20 -13.35 -3.50 10.21
C ALA A 20 -13.90 -2.09 9.95
N GLN A 21 -13.05 -1.06 10.11
CA GLN A 21 -13.41 0.31 9.77
C GLN A 21 -13.86 0.33 8.30
N LYS A 22 -15.13 0.64 8.04
CA LYS A 22 -15.67 0.77 6.70
C LYS A 22 -14.85 1.84 5.97
N SER A 23 -14.26 1.48 4.83
CA SER A 23 -13.58 2.47 3.97
C SER A 23 -14.60 3.50 3.50
N LEU A 24 -14.32 4.79 3.76
CA LEU A 24 -15.15 5.90 3.28
C LEU A 24 -15.03 6.07 1.77
N TYR A 25 -13.84 5.79 1.23
CA TYR A 25 -13.55 5.91 -0.19
C TYR A 25 -13.61 4.54 -0.86
N THR A 26 -14.39 4.47 -1.94
CA THR A 26 -14.44 3.31 -2.82
C THR A 26 -13.05 3.05 -3.41
N ASN A 27 -12.70 1.78 -3.67
CA ASN A 27 -11.44 1.33 -4.27
C ASN A 27 -10.17 1.40 -3.39
N PHE A 28 -10.20 2.07 -2.24
CA PHE A 28 -9.08 2.00 -1.28
C PHE A 28 -9.02 0.64 -0.56
N PRO A 29 -7.82 0.17 -0.15
CA PRO A 29 -6.50 0.79 -0.33
C PRO A 29 -5.98 0.66 -1.76
N GLU A 30 -5.08 1.56 -2.19
CA GLU A 30 -4.32 1.37 -3.42
C GLU A 30 -3.36 0.16 -3.27
N ASN A 31 -3.34 -0.70 -4.28
CA ASN A 31 -2.48 -1.88 -4.32
C ASN A 31 -1.61 -1.96 -5.57
N PHE A 32 -1.66 -0.95 -6.44
CA PHE A 32 -0.84 -0.80 -7.64
C PHE A 32 -1.00 -1.93 -8.67
N GLU A 33 -2.08 -2.71 -8.59
CA GLU A 33 -2.30 -3.87 -9.46
C GLU A 33 -2.99 -3.54 -10.78
N SER A 34 -3.46 -2.31 -10.93
CA SER A 34 -4.15 -1.86 -12.13
C SER A 34 -3.80 -0.41 -12.41
N PRO A 35 -3.33 -0.09 -13.62
CA PRO A 35 -3.03 -0.99 -14.76
C PRO A 35 -1.81 -1.88 -14.52
N ASP A 36 -1.47 -2.72 -15.51
CA ASP A 36 -0.23 -3.49 -15.48
C ASP A 36 1.02 -2.60 -15.66
N THR A 37 2.20 -3.15 -15.35
CA THR A 37 3.48 -2.43 -15.39
C THR A 37 3.81 -1.75 -16.71
N ALA A 38 3.31 -2.23 -17.85
CA ALA A 38 3.58 -1.63 -19.15
C ALA A 38 3.02 -0.20 -19.27
N ALA A 39 1.98 0.12 -18.49
CA ALA A 39 1.43 1.47 -18.41
C ALA A 39 2.43 2.50 -17.85
N LYS A 40 3.41 2.07 -17.05
CA LYS A 40 4.45 2.95 -16.50
C LYS A 40 5.77 2.23 -16.21
N ALA A 41 6.40 1.67 -17.25
CA ALA A 41 7.64 0.89 -17.11
C ALA A 41 8.93 1.72 -17.16
N HIS A 42 8.87 3.04 -16.94
CA HIS A 42 10.00 3.94 -17.10
C HIS A 42 10.01 5.06 -16.04
N TYR A 43 11.16 5.64 -15.72
CA TYR A 43 11.33 6.60 -14.61
C TYR A 43 10.97 8.06 -14.93
N LYS A 44 10.73 8.42 -16.19
CA LYS A 44 10.30 9.78 -16.57
C LYS A 44 8.98 10.15 -15.87
N ALA A 45 8.84 11.42 -15.46
CA ALA A 45 7.60 11.97 -14.92
C ALA A 45 6.40 11.70 -15.84
N GLU A 46 5.33 11.13 -15.28
CA GLU A 46 4.04 10.94 -15.96
C GLU A 46 2.92 10.79 -14.93
N THR A 47 1.73 11.25 -15.28
CA THR A 47 0.49 10.97 -14.52
C THR A 47 -0.18 9.74 -15.11
N ILE A 48 -0.50 8.76 -14.27
CA ILE A 48 -1.19 7.53 -14.67
C ILE A 48 -2.46 7.33 -13.87
N LYS A 49 -3.48 6.71 -14.49
CA LYS A 49 -4.70 6.32 -13.79
C LYS A 49 -4.47 4.98 -13.09
N LEU A 50 -4.40 4.99 -11.77
CA LEU A 50 -4.44 3.79 -10.93
C LEU A 50 -5.88 3.49 -10.47
N LYS A 51 -6.05 2.38 -9.76
CA LYS A 51 -7.34 1.92 -9.21
C LYS A 51 -8.04 2.99 -8.35
N THR A 52 -7.29 3.74 -7.55
CA THR A 52 -7.84 4.76 -6.63
C THR A 52 -8.04 6.13 -7.27
N GLY A 53 -7.33 6.46 -8.36
CA GLY A 53 -7.37 7.79 -8.93
C GLY A 53 -6.22 8.06 -9.89
N GLU A 54 -5.98 9.33 -10.21
CA GLU A 54 -4.79 9.74 -10.98
C GLU A 54 -3.60 9.93 -10.04
N TRP A 55 -2.44 9.42 -10.43
CA TRP A 55 -1.23 9.52 -9.64
C TRP A 55 -0.09 10.08 -10.49
N ALA A 56 0.61 11.09 -9.98
CA ALA A 56 1.82 11.61 -10.60
C ALA A 56 3.04 10.85 -10.09
N LEU A 57 3.80 10.25 -11.01
CA LEU A 57 4.98 9.45 -10.71
C LEU A 57 6.20 10.08 -11.38
N ASP A 58 7.14 10.61 -10.60
CA ASP A 58 8.43 11.14 -11.07
C ASP A 58 9.60 10.39 -10.42
N TYR A 59 10.57 9.99 -11.24
CA TYR A 59 11.61 9.02 -10.87
C TYR A 59 11.03 7.73 -10.24
N ALA A 60 9.83 7.35 -10.68
CA ALA A 60 9.09 6.19 -10.20
C ALA A 60 8.44 5.43 -11.37
N LEU A 61 8.34 4.11 -11.22
CA LEU A 61 7.73 3.21 -12.21
C LEU A 61 6.87 2.14 -11.52
N LEU A 62 5.98 1.50 -12.29
CA LEU A 62 5.30 0.26 -11.88
C LEU A 62 6.25 -0.92 -12.11
N GLY A 63 6.68 -1.57 -11.03
CA GLY A 63 7.61 -2.70 -11.03
C GLY A 63 6.90 -4.02 -10.71
N ALA A 64 7.42 -5.11 -11.26
CA ALA A 64 6.96 -6.49 -11.06
C ALA A 64 8.12 -7.51 -11.09
N LEU A 65 9.37 -7.07 -10.86
CA LEU A 65 10.55 -7.93 -10.98
C LEU A 65 10.67 -8.82 -9.75
N ALA A 66 10.30 -10.09 -9.93
CA ALA A 66 10.35 -11.11 -8.89
C ALA A 66 11.74 -11.22 -8.24
N GLY A 67 11.76 -11.17 -6.91
CA GLY A 67 13.00 -11.26 -6.11
C GLY A 67 13.80 -9.97 -6.00
N HIS A 68 13.38 -8.90 -6.69
CA HIS A 68 14.01 -7.58 -6.61
C HIS A 68 13.08 -6.54 -6.01
N ASP A 69 11.86 -6.50 -6.53
CA ASP A 69 10.82 -5.65 -5.98
C ASP A 69 10.15 -6.35 -4.80
N HIS A 70 9.90 -5.57 -3.75
CA HIS A 70 9.27 -6.05 -2.53
C HIS A 70 7.79 -5.67 -2.54
N PHE A 71 6.94 -6.67 -2.75
CA PHE A 71 5.49 -6.54 -2.81
C PHE A 71 4.82 -7.11 -1.56
N ASN A 72 3.66 -6.56 -1.20
CA ASN A 72 2.78 -7.13 -0.19
C ASN A 72 1.37 -7.33 -0.75
N PRO A 73 0.91 -8.57 -1.03
CA PRO A 73 1.61 -9.86 -0.89
C PRO A 73 2.71 -10.07 -1.95
N THR A 74 3.62 -11.02 -1.70
CA THR A 74 4.77 -11.33 -2.58
C THR A 74 4.36 -11.67 -4.02
N GLY A 75 5.13 -11.17 -4.99
CA GLY A 75 4.99 -11.51 -6.42
C GLY A 75 3.97 -10.70 -7.19
N LYS A 76 3.44 -9.61 -6.61
CA LYS A 76 2.55 -8.69 -7.34
C LYS A 76 3.27 -7.44 -7.86
N GLN A 77 2.57 -6.30 -8.03
CA GLN A 77 3.14 -5.05 -8.51
C GLN A 77 3.36 -4.05 -7.37
N SER A 78 4.30 -3.13 -7.55
CA SER A 78 4.55 -2.02 -6.62
C SER A 78 5.13 -0.83 -7.38
N ILE A 79 5.15 0.30 -6.69
CA ILE A 79 5.96 1.42 -7.15
C ILE A 79 7.43 1.15 -6.82
N ARG A 80 8.30 1.29 -7.82
CA ARG A 80 9.75 1.34 -7.64
C ARG A 80 10.22 2.77 -7.84
N MET A 81 10.96 3.29 -6.88
CA MET A 81 11.52 4.64 -6.91
C MET A 81 13.04 4.60 -7.12
N GLN A 82 13.57 5.55 -7.89
CA GLN A 82 14.99 5.60 -8.22
C GLN A 82 15.80 6.31 -7.12
N GLN A 83 16.84 5.65 -6.60
CA GLN A 83 17.79 6.23 -5.64
C GLN A 83 18.88 7.11 -6.30
N ASN A 84 19.69 7.77 -5.46
CA ASN A 84 20.89 8.55 -5.83
C ASN A 84 20.62 9.62 -6.92
N ARG A 85 19.59 10.44 -6.68
CA ARG A 85 19.20 11.53 -7.56
C ARG A 85 19.58 12.87 -6.94
N SER A 86 19.81 13.88 -7.79
CA SER A 86 19.99 15.28 -7.37
C SER A 86 18.68 15.95 -6.95
N LYS A 87 17.54 15.28 -7.18
CA LYS A 87 16.19 15.71 -6.81
C LYS A 87 15.43 14.53 -6.20
N PRO A 88 14.47 14.76 -5.29
CA PRO A 88 13.62 13.69 -4.77
C PRO A 88 12.83 12.99 -5.89
N ALA A 89 12.48 11.73 -5.66
CA ALA A 89 11.50 10.99 -6.44
C ALA A 89 10.11 11.18 -5.78
N TYR A 90 9.05 11.21 -6.59
CA TYR A 90 7.70 11.51 -6.12
C TYR A 90 6.69 10.45 -6.57
N VAL A 91 5.77 10.15 -5.65
CA VAL A 91 4.57 9.34 -5.88
C VAL A 91 3.43 10.09 -5.21
N GLU A 92 2.62 10.76 -6.01
CA GLU A 92 1.66 11.75 -5.52
C GLU A 92 0.25 11.38 -5.97
N MET A 93 -0.71 11.48 -5.06
CA MET A 93 -2.14 11.43 -5.40
C MET A 93 -2.51 12.75 -6.07
N ASN A 94 -2.84 12.72 -7.36
CA ASN A 94 -3.29 13.90 -8.10
C ASN A 94 -4.82 14.09 -7.98
N PHE A 95 -5.35 13.89 -6.78
CA PHE A 95 -6.77 14.03 -6.45
C PHE A 95 -6.98 14.15 -4.93
N ASP A 96 -8.06 14.82 -4.55
CA ASP A 96 -8.39 15.03 -3.15
C ASP A 96 -9.26 13.92 -2.56
N LEU A 97 -9.08 13.71 -1.26
CA LEU A 97 -10.00 12.96 -0.42
C LEU A 97 -10.91 13.96 0.30
N SER A 98 -12.21 13.99 -0.04
CA SER A 98 -13.14 15.04 0.45
C SER A 98 -13.19 15.15 1.98
N GLU A 99 -13.29 14.01 2.66
CA GLU A 99 -13.24 13.91 4.14
C GLU A 99 -11.83 13.78 4.74
N GLY A 100 -10.78 13.90 3.93
CA GLY A 100 -9.38 13.70 4.31
C GLY A 100 -8.97 12.24 4.61
N ALA A 101 -7.66 12.01 4.76
CA ALA A 101 -7.12 10.73 5.20
C ALA A 101 -7.06 10.67 6.74
N SER A 102 -7.71 9.67 7.35
CA SER A 102 -7.60 9.42 8.80
C SER A 102 -6.44 8.52 9.19
N LYS A 103 -5.90 7.73 8.24
CA LYS A 103 -4.78 6.80 8.44
C LYS A 103 -4.12 6.48 7.12
N VAL A 104 -2.78 6.50 7.12
CA VAL A 104 -1.97 6.05 5.99
C VAL A 104 -1.11 4.87 6.47
N THR A 105 -1.20 3.75 5.76
CA THR A 105 -0.36 2.57 5.99
C THR A 105 0.38 2.25 4.69
N VAL A 106 1.69 2.14 4.76
CA VAL A 106 2.55 1.86 3.61
C VAL A 106 3.43 0.65 3.92
N ALA A 107 3.51 -0.29 2.97
CA ALA A 107 4.55 -1.32 2.97
C ALA A 107 5.66 -0.85 2.01
N TYR A 108 6.90 -0.82 2.50
CA TYR A 108 8.05 -0.36 1.73
C TYR A 108 9.28 -1.19 2.09
N ALA A 109 10.24 -1.26 1.16
CA ALA A 109 11.56 -1.85 1.38
C ALA A 109 12.56 -1.23 0.39
N ALA A 110 13.86 -1.45 0.63
CA ALA A 110 14.87 -1.16 -0.37
C ALA A 110 14.71 -2.10 -1.58
N TYR A 111 15.01 -1.62 -2.78
CA TYR A 111 14.97 -2.45 -3.99
C TYR A 111 16.15 -3.43 -4.00
N TYR A 112 15.88 -4.74 -4.02
CA TYR A 112 16.88 -5.80 -4.03
C TYR A 112 18.02 -5.62 -3.00
N LYS A 113 19.19 -5.16 -3.45
CA LYS A 113 20.40 -4.94 -2.64
C LYS A 113 20.81 -3.46 -2.61
N ASP A 114 19.93 -2.58 -3.07
CA ASP A 114 20.16 -1.15 -3.04
C ASP A 114 20.23 -0.64 -1.60
N VAL A 115 20.93 0.48 -1.42
CA VAL A 115 20.92 1.18 -0.14
C VAL A 115 19.52 1.74 0.09
N ALA A 116 19.05 1.70 1.33
CA ALA A 116 17.74 2.24 1.68
C ALA A 116 17.70 3.76 1.45
N SER A 117 16.67 4.24 0.76
CA SER A 117 16.35 5.66 0.69
C SER A 117 15.72 6.15 1.99
N VAL A 118 15.88 7.44 2.27
CA VAL A 118 15.07 8.16 3.26
C VAL A 118 13.90 8.78 2.52
N TRP A 119 12.71 8.73 3.12
CA TRP A 119 11.49 9.31 2.56
C TRP A 119 10.66 9.97 3.67
N CYS A 120 9.79 10.89 3.27
CA CYS A 120 8.76 11.48 4.12
C CYS A 120 7.39 11.34 3.47
N LEU A 121 6.34 11.33 4.30
CA LEU A 121 4.97 11.47 3.84
C LEU A 121 4.60 12.94 3.91
N GLU A 122 4.12 13.47 2.79
CA GLU A 122 3.63 14.85 2.67
C GLU A 122 2.11 14.82 2.44
N TYR A 123 1.43 15.89 2.84
CA TYR A 123 0.02 16.10 2.59
C TYR A 123 -0.27 17.58 2.40
N SER A 124 -1.30 17.90 1.64
CA SER A 124 -1.82 19.26 1.44
C SER A 124 -3.28 19.33 1.89
N THR A 125 -3.73 20.54 2.24
CA THR A 125 -5.13 20.87 2.56
C THR A 125 -5.70 21.96 1.64
N ASP A 126 -4.97 22.32 0.59
CA ASP A 126 -5.26 23.44 -0.32
C ASP A 126 -4.97 23.12 -1.80
N GLY A 127 -4.86 21.84 -2.14
CA GLY A 127 -4.76 21.36 -3.53
C GLY A 127 -3.33 21.24 -4.08
N GLY A 128 -2.33 21.20 -3.20
CA GLY A 128 -0.90 21.07 -3.54
C GLY A 128 -0.09 22.30 -3.18
#